data_AF-A0A7Z9N3X1-F1
#
_entry.id   AF-A0A7Z9N3X1-F1
#
_cell.length_a   1.000
_cell.length_b   1.000
_cell.length_c   1.000
_cell.angle_alpha   90.00
_cell.angle_beta   90.00
_cell.angle_gamma   90.00
#
_symmetry.space_group_name_H-M   'P 1'
#
loop_
_entity.id
_entity.type
_entity.pdbx_description
1 polymer ?
#
loop_
_entity_poly.entity_id
_entity_poly.type
_entity_poly.pdbx_seq_one_letter_code
_entity_poly.pdbx_strand_id
1 'polypeptide(L)'
;MKSLLTISIVISIAFSQQGLNINDLEASPSGKQMYPYSGKIFDYWGNGNSKLRGRFRDGLRNGKWTFWHPNGQKKAEGKFFDGDGSEL
;
A
#
# COMPACT_ATOMS: atom_id res chain seq x y z
N MET A 1 33.65 26.83 -10.05
CA MET A 1 34.24 25.62 -9.41
C MET A 1 34.31 25.94 -7.92
N LYS A 2 33.55 25.38 -6.97
CA LYS A 2 33.06 24.01 -6.73
C LYS A 2 31.67 24.07 -6.05
N SER A 3 30.87 23.04 -6.26
CA SER A 3 29.46 22.91 -5.89
C SER A 3 29.16 23.06 -4.40
N LEU A 4 28.08 23.78 -4.07
CA LEU A 4 27.61 24.03 -2.69
C LEU A 4 26.10 23.75 -2.52
N LEU A 5 25.54 22.79 -3.26
CA LEU A 5 24.07 22.65 -3.38
C LEU A 5 23.49 21.24 -3.18
N THR A 6 24.23 20.24 -2.70
CA THR A 6 23.71 18.84 -2.71
C THR A 6 23.58 18.15 -1.35
N ILE A 7 23.61 18.88 -0.23
CA ILE A 7 23.28 18.26 1.07
C ILE A 7 21.76 18.24 1.33
N SER A 8 20.97 19.09 0.67
CA SER A 8 19.53 19.21 0.93
C SER A 8 18.63 18.11 0.32
N ILE A 9 19.12 17.30 -0.62
CA ILE A 9 18.26 16.31 -1.33
C ILE A 9 18.22 14.94 -0.64
N VAL A 10 19.20 14.61 0.21
CA VAL A 10 19.35 13.24 0.73
C VAL A 10 18.45 12.94 1.93
N ILE A 11 17.96 13.95 2.67
CA ILE A 11 17.13 13.75 3.87
C ILE A 11 15.63 13.55 3.52
N SER A 12 15.23 13.77 2.27
CA SER A 12 13.82 13.63 1.85
C SER A 12 13.36 12.19 1.62
N ILE A 13 14.25 11.19 1.64
CA ILE A 13 13.94 9.81 1.25
C ILE A 13 14.08 8.82 2.42
N ALA A 14 13.42 9.03 3.56
CA ALA A 14 13.40 7.96 4.56
C ALA A 14 12.25 7.98 5.57
N PHE A 15 11.13 8.64 5.28
CA PHE A 15 9.88 8.29 5.95
C PHE A 15 8.90 7.78 4.91
N SER A 16 9.25 6.66 4.27
CA SER A 16 8.24 5.83 3.63
C SER A 16 7.31 5.39 4.74
N GLN A 17 6.15 6.06 4.84
CA GLN A 17 5.05 5.65 5.72
C GLN A 17 4.91 4.13 5.63
N GLN A 18 5.24 3.43 6.72
CA GLN A 18 5.22 1.98 6.78
C GLN A 18 3.75 1.57 6.51
N GLY A 19 3.49 0.88 5.40
CA GLY A 19 2.18 0.29 5.18
C GLY A 19 1.96 -0.89 6.13
N LEU A 20 0.72 -1.33 6.32
CA LEU A 20 0.46 -2.61 6.97
C LEU A 20 0.43 -3.73 5.92
N ASN A 21 0.87 -4.92 6.32
CA ASN A 21 0.63 -6.11 5.52
C ASN A 21 -0.85 -6.47 5.63
N ILE A 22 -1.51 -6.77 4.51
CA ILE A 22 -2.95 -7.11 4.53
C ILE A 22 -3.25 -8.35 5.38
N ASN A 23 -2.32 -9.29 5.47
CA ASN A 23 -2.50 -10.52 6.26
C ASN A 23 -2.57 -10.20 7.77
N ASP A 24 -2.01 -9.07 8.21
CA ASP A 24 -2.11 -8.61 9.61
C ASP A 24 -3.51 -8.08 9.95
N LEU A 25 -4.32 -7.69 8.94
CA LEU A 25 -5.72 -7.29 9.12
C LEU A 25 -6.66 -8.50 9.22
N GLU A 26 -6.36 -9.58 8.50
CA GLU A 26 -7.22 -10.78 8.43
C GLU A 26 -7.00 -11.72 9.64
N ALA A 27 -5.82 -11.67 10.27
CA ALA A 27 -5.39 -12.67 11.25
C ALA A 27 -5.69 -12.34 12.72
N SER A 28 -6.57 -11.37 13.07
CA SER A 28 -6.92 -11.12 14.48
C SER A 28 -7.80 -12.27 15.02
N PRO A 29 -7.29 -13.20 15.84
CA PRO A 29 -8.04 -14.38 16.29
C PRO A 29 -9.10 -14.04 17.34
N SER A 30 -9.10 -12.80 17.83
CA SER A 30 -9.84 -12.38 19.02
C SER A 30 -11.21 -11.77 18.72
N GLY A 31 -11.58 -11.58 17.45
CA GLY A 31 -12.84 -10.91 17.08
C GLY A 31 -12.99 -9.49 17.66
N LYS A 32 -11.93 -8.93 18.26
CA LYS A 32 -11.95 -7.57 18.77
C LYS A 32 -12.09 -6.64 17.59
N GLN A 33 -13.27 -6.04 17.52
CA GLN A 33 -13.67 -4.98 16.61
C GLN A 33 -12.50 -4.04 16.35
N MET A 34 -11.84 -4.25 15.23
CA MET A 34 -10.80 -3.36 14.75
C MET A 34 -11.54 -2.12 14.24
N TYR A 35 -11.22 -0.95 14.79
CA TYR A 35 -11.64 0.30 14.15
C TYR A 35 -11.28 0.21 12.67
N PRO A 36 -12.20 0.60 11.76
CA PRO A 36 -11.97 0.43 10.34
C PRO A 36 -10.63 1.06 9.95
N TYR A 37 -9.69 0.24 9.46
CA TYR A 37 -8.34 0.70 9.20
C TYR A 37 -8.32 1.71 8.05
N SER A 38 -7.62 2.82 8.26
CA SER A 38 -7.38 3.87 7.27
C SER A 38 -5.87 4.03 7.08
N GLY A 39 -5.34 3.61 5.94
CA GLY A 39 -3.90 3.65 5.69
C GLY A 39 -3.43 2.82 4.51
N LYS A 40 -2.12 2.85 4.27
CA LYS A 40 -1.49 2.14 3.15
C LYS A 40 -1.41 0.65 3.47
N ILE A 41 -1.74 -0.18 2.50
CA ILE A 41 -1.62 -1.64 2.59
C ILE A 41 -0.73 -2.17 1.49
N PHE A 42 -0.02 -3.23 1.80
CA PHE A 42 0.69 -4.04 0.83
C PHE A 42 0.56 -5.54 1.13
N ASP A 43 0.92 -6.36 0.16
CA ASP A 43 1.22 -7.78 0.35
C ASP A 43 2.36 -8.17 -0.60
N TYR A 44 3.06 -9.25 -0.26
CA TYR A 44 4.14 -9.83 -1.06
C TYR A 44 3.85 -11.29 -1.38
N TRP A 45 4.31 -11.74 -2.53
CA TRP A 45 4.44 -13.15 -2.82
C TRP A 45 5.57 -13.76 -1.98
N GLY A 46 5.58 -15.08 -1.78
CA GLY A 46 6.64 -15.76 -1.03
C GLY A 46 8.05 -15.59 -1.62
N ASN A 47 8.17 -15.16 -2.87
CA ASN A 47 9.43 -14.82 -3.52
C ASN A 47 9.88 -13.35 -3.31
N GLY A 48 9.16 -12.58 -2.47
CA GLY A 48 9.47 -11.18 -2.16
C GLY A 48 8.94 -10.17 -3.16
N ASN A 49 8.37 -10.60 -4.30
CA ASN A 49 7.76 -9.67 -5.25
C ASN A 49 6.45 -9.10 -4.70
N SER A 50 6.16 -7.84 -5.04
CA SER A 50 4.89 -7.22 -4.62
C SER A 50 3.72 -8.02 -5.19
N LYS A 51 2.72 -8.27 -4.36
CA LYS A 51 1.47 -8.92 -4.75
C LYS A 51 0.36 -7.90 -4.93
N LEU A 52 0.26 -6.95 -3.99
CA LEU A 52 -0.62 -5.80 -4.08
C LEU A 52 -0.09 -4.60 -3.32
N ARG A 53 -0.56 -3.42 -3.69
CA ARG A 53 -0.40 -2.17 -2.93
C ARG A 53 -1.61 -1.29 -3.14
N GLY A 54 -2.05 -0.64 -2.08
CA GLY A 54 -3.21 0.26 -2.13
C GLY A 54 -3.40 1.00 -0.81
N ARG A 55 -4.58 1.58 -0.63
CA ARG A 55 -4.99 2.25 0.60
C ARG A 55 -6.39 1.80 1.00
N PHE A 56 -6.62 1.66 2.30
CA PHE A 56 -7.96 1.64 2.87
C PHE A 56 -8.34 3.04 3.37
N ARG A 57 -9.61 3.39 3.24
CA ARG A 57 -10.30 4.45 3.96
C ARG A 57 -11.50 3.80 4.64
N ASP A 58 -11.55 3.89 5.94
CA ASP A 58 -12.61 3.34 6.78
C ASP A 58 -12.88 1.84 6.48
N GLY A 59 -11.80 1.06 6.37
CA GLY A 59 -11.86 -0.38 6.10
C GLY A 59 -12.20 -0.75 4.65
N LEU A 60 -12.41 0.25 3.78
CA LEU A 60 -12.80 0.08 2.38
C LEU A 60 -11.71 0.53 1.41
N ARG A 61 -11.52 -0.22 0.30
CA ARG A 61 -10.47 0.09 -0.68
C ARG A 61 -10.69 1.49 -1.21
N ASN A 62 -9.64 2.31 -1.19
CA ASN A 62 -9.71 3.70 -1.61
C ASN A 62 -8.45 4.13 -2.38
N GLY A 63 -8.65 4.94 -3.41
CA GLY A 63 -7.60 5.43 -4.28
C GLY A 63 -7.05 4.35 -5.22
N LYS A 64 -5.79 4.53 -5.64
CA LYS A 64 -5.13 3.64 -6.61
C LYS A 64 -4.74 2.33 -5.95
N TRP A 65 -5.11 1.23 -6.61
CA TRP A 65 -4.67 -0.12 -6.30
C TRP A 65 -3.91 -0.68 -7.49
N THR A 66 -2.84 -1.41 -7.19
CA THR A 66 -2.07 -2.14 -8.18
C THR A 66 -1.86 -3.56 -7.70
N PHE A 67 -1.99 -4.50 -8.63
CA PHE A 67 -1.81 -5.92 -8.42
C PHE A 67 -0.73 -6.43 -9.38
N TRP A 68 0.07 -7.38 -8.92
CA TRP A 68 1.17 -7.95 -9.70
C TRP A 68 1.15 -9.47 -9.64
N HIS A 69 1.63 -10.09 -10.72
CA HIS A 69 1.94 -11.51 -10.76
C HIS A 69 3.21 -11.82 -9.96
N PRO A 70 3.44 -13.10 -9.57
CA PRO A 70 4.67 -13.51 -8.90
C PRO A 70 5.95 -13.19 -9.68
N ASN A 71 5.88 -13.07 -11.01
CA ASN A 71 7.00 -12.68 -11.86
C ASN A 71 7.29 -11.16 -11.84
N GLY A 72 6.55 -10.37 -11.05
CA GLY A 72 6.68 -8.92 -10.94
C GLY A 72 5.97 -8.11 -12.03
N GLN A 73 5.36 -8.76 -13.03
CA GLN A 73 4.59 -8.06 -14.05
C GLN A 73 3.26 -7.55 -13.48
N LYS A 74 2.84 -6.37 -13.92
CA LYS A 74 1.57 -5.77 -13.50
C LYS A 74 0.43 -6.66 -14.00
N LYS A 75 -0.39 -7.15 -13.07
CA LYS A 75 -1.59 -7.93 -13.34
C LYS A 75 -2.78 -7.03 -13.64
N ALA A 76 -2.97 -6.01 -12.80
CA ALA A 76 -4.07 -5.06 -12.93
C ALA A 76 -3.75 -3.77 -12.17
N GLU A 77 -4.38 -2.68 -12.56
CA GLU A 77 -4.48 -1.47 -11.75
C GLU A 77 -5.87 -0.87 -11.88
N GLY A 78 -6.34 -0.22 -10.82
CA GLY A 78 -7.66 0.40 -10.78
C GLY A 78 -7.73 1.45 -9.69
N LYS A 79 -8.76 2.29 -9.73
CA LYS A 79 -9.04 3.30 -8.72
C LYS A 79 -10.36 2.95 -8.03
N PHE A 80 -10.34 2.87 -6.71
CA PHE A 80 -11.52 2.58 -5.89
C PHE A 80 -11.92 3.85 -5.14
N PHE A 81 -13.21 4.15 -5.07
CA PHE A 81 -13.75 5.23 -4.25
C PHE A 81 -14.75 4.64 -3.25
N ASP A 82 -14.66 5.05 -1.99
CA ASP A 82 -15.60 4.72 -0.90
C ASP A 82 -16.07 3.26 -0.75
N GLY A 83 -15.31 2.28 -1.24
CA GLY A 83 -15.65 0.86 -1.14
C GLY A 83 -16.82 0.40 -2.00
N ASP A 84 -17.41 1.26 -2.82
CA ASP A 84 -18.58 0.89 -3.63
C ASP A 84 -18.22 0.09 -4.88
N GLY A 85 -16.93 -0.01 -5.21
CA GLY A 85 -16.46 -0.76 -6.38
C GLY A 85 -16.97 -0.21 -7.70
N SER A 86 -17.49 1.01 -7.73
CA SER A 86 -17.91 1.65 -8.98
C SER A 86 -16.66 1.99 -9.80
N GLU A 87 -16.47 1.21 -10.86
CA GLU A 87 -15.64 1.60 -11.99
C GLU A 87 -16.28 2.86 -12.58
N LEU A 88 -15.51 3.95 -12.68
CA LEU A 88 -15.85 5.11 -13.53
C LEU A 88 -15.40 4.84 -14.96
#